data_AF-A0A811RWJ7-F1
#
_entry.id   AF-A0A811RWJ7-F1
#
_cell.length_a   1.000
_cell.length_b   1.000
_cell.length_c   1.000
_cell.angle_alpha   90.00
_cell.angle_beta   90.00
_cell.angle_gamma   90.00
#
_symmetry.space_group_name_H-M   'P 1'
#
loop_
_entity.id
_entity.type
_entity.pdbx_description
1 polymer ?
#
loop_
_entity_poly.entity_id
_entity_poly.type
_entity_poly.pdbx_seq_one_letter_code
_entity_poly.pdbx_strand_id
1 'polypeptide(L)'
;MSKLYEVVYSDQPPMDLSKLNRNPAQVIYLSTHALESYLQHDNCVQIKPFKLEDKYDTQLLDLIPFLEYVAMARPSDIRTVLASYQGHDVAAEFIEHSKEHQR
;
A
#
# COMPACT_ATOMS: atom_id res chain seq x y z
N MET A 1 -12.27 -28.63 -16.79
CA MET A 1 -11.83 -27.23 -16.90
C MET A 1 -10.56 -27.09 -16.07
N SER A 2 -9.40 -27.03 -16.70
CA SER A 2 -8.11 -26.86 -16.02
C SER A 2 -7.84 -25.36 -15.86
N LYS A 3 -7.63 -24.87 -14.64
CA LYS A 3 -7.02 -23.55 -14.44
C LYS A 3 -5.59 -23.64 -14.99
N LEU A 4 -5.30 -22.86 -16.03
CA LEU A 4 -3.94 -22.58 -16.45
C LEU A 4 -3.29 -21.76 -15.33
N TYR A 5 -2.24 -22.30 -14.71
CA TYR A 5 -1.39 -21.53 -13.81
C TYR A 5 -0.59 -20.57 -14.69
N GLU A 6 -0.89 -19.27 -14.59
CA GLU A 6 -0.07 -18.24 -15.19
C GLU A 6 1.08 -17.95 -14.23
N VAL A 7 2.25 -18.53 -14.50
CA VAL A 7 3.48 -18.24 -13.76
C VAL A 7 4.08 -16.98 -14.38
N VAL A 8 3.79 -15.83 -13.76
CA VAL A 8 4.39 -14.55 -14.15
C VAL A 8 5.81 -14.50 -13.58
N TYR A 9 6.82 -14.73 -14.42
CA TYR A 9 8.21 -14.42 -14.07
C TYR A 9 8.42 -12.91 -14.26
N SER A 10 8.50 -12.17 -13.15
CA SER A 10 9.02 -10.81 -13.18
C SER A 10 10.55 -10.89 -13.27
N ASP A 11 11.10 -10.52 -14.43
CA ASP A 11 12.55 -10.44 -14.68
C ASP A 11 13.20 -9.23 -13.98
N GLN A 12 12.45 -8.52 -13.14
CA GLN A 12 12.95 -7.37 -12.39
C GLN A 12 13.44 -7.83 -11.01
N PRO A 13 14.68 -7.49 -10.62
CA PRO A 13 15.18 -7.80 -9.29
C PRO A 13 14.28 -7.15 -8.23
N PRO A 14 14.04 -7.81 -7.09
CA PRO A 14 13.30 -7.21 -5.99
C PRO A 14 13.91 -5.86 -5.63
N MET A 15 13.07 -4.83 -5.58
CA MET A 15 13.54 -3.47 -5.33
C MET A 15 13.87 -3.31 -3.83
N ASP A 16 15.08 -2.84 -3.57
CA ASP A 16 15.61 -2.61 -2.24
C ASP A 16 15.46 -1.13 -1.85
N LEU A 17 14.54 -0.85 -0.94
CA LEU A 17 14.25 0.51 -0.48
C LEU A 17 15.41 1.11 0.32
N SER A 18 16.37 0.31 0.81
CA SER A 18 17.56 0.82 1.50
C SER A 18 18.42 1.72 0.60
N LYS A 19 18.28 1.60 -0.72
CA LYS A 19 19.00 2.39 -1.72
C LYS A 19 18.47 3.81 -1.89
N LEU A 20 17.31 4.15 -1.31
CA LEU A 20 16.70 5.48 -1.45
C LEU A 20 17.40 6.59 -0.66
N ASN A 21 18.37 6.24 0.21
CA ASN A 21 19.04 7.19 1.12
C ASN A 21 18.01 8.05 1.87
N ARG A 22 17.00 7.38 2.45
CA ARG A 22 15.93 7.95 3.27
C ARG A 22 15.77 7.09 4.51
N ASN A 23 15.25 7.69 5.58
CA ASN A 23 14.90 6.94 6.79
C ASN A 23 13.71 6.02 6.49
N PRO A 24 13.84 4.68 6.60
CA PRO A 24 12.73 3.75 6.34
C PRO A 24 11.51 3.99 7.23
N ALA A 25 11.70 4.54 8.43
CA ALA A 25 10.59 4.89 9.33
C ALA A 25 9.69 6.02 8.78
N GLN A 26 10.07 6.66 7.67
CA GLN A 26 9.37 7.77 7.03
C GLN A 26 9.10 7.54 5.55
N VAL A 27 9.23 6.29 5.07
CA VAL A 27 9.03 5.92 3.67
C VAL A 27 7.81 5.01 3.55
N ILE A 28 6.90 5.36 2.65
CA ILE A 28 5.81 4.49 2.20
C ILE A 28 6.09 4.14 0.74
N TYR A 29 5.95 2.87 0.41
CA TYR A 29 6.07 2.37 -0.94
C TYR A 29 4.72 1.86 -1.45
N LEU A 30 4.15 2.52 -2.44
CA LEU A 30 2.84 2.18 -3.01
C LEU A 30 3.02 1.41 -4.33
N SER A 31 2.49 0.19 -4.43
CA SER A 31 2.62 -0.62 -5.64
C SER A 31 1.53 -1.67 -5.78
N THR A 32 1.27 -2.12 -7.00
CA THR A 32 0.34 -3.21 -7.29
C THR A 32 0.92 -4.60 -7.00
N HIS A 33 2.25 -4.70 -6.88
CA HIS A 33 3.00 -5.95 -6.65
C HIS A 33 3.92 -5.84 -5.42
N ALA A 34 3.47 -5.08 -4.41
CA ALA A 34 4.32 -4.66 -3.30
C ALA A 34 4.82 -5.83 -2.42
N LEU A 35 4.07 -6.94 -2.37
CA LEU A 35 4.46 -8.14 -1.61
C LEU A 35 5.28 -9.17 -2.41
N GLU A 36 5.36 -9.02 -3.73
CA GLU A 36 6.04 -9.97 -4.62
C GLU A 36 7.42 -9.48 -5.04
N SER A 37 7.64 -8.16 -5.01
CA SER A 37 8.79 -7.52 -5.66
C SER A 37 9.70 -6.73 -4.71
N TYR A 38 9.59 -6.86 -3.38
CA TYR A 38 10.27 -5.95 -2.44
C TYR A 38 10.84 -6.67 -1.20
N LEU A 39 11.94 -6.14 -0.64
CA LEU A 39 12.57 -6.72 0.54
C LEU A 39 12.06 -6.13 1.87
N GLN A 40 11.41 -4.96 1.82
CA GLN A 40 10.91 -4.26 3.00
C GLN A 40 9.37 -4.17 2.95
N HIS A 41 8.70 -5.31 3.12
CA HIS A 41 7.23 -5.41 3.08
C HIS A 41 6.52 -4.51 4.10
N ASP A 42 7.15 -4.24 5.24
CA ASP A 42 6.58 -3.37 6.28
C ASP A 42 6.43 -1.90 5.85
N ASN A 43 7.12 -1.50 4.76
CA ASN A 43 7.01 -0.18 4.14
C ASN A 43 6.02 -0.16 2.97
N CYS A 44 5.47 -1.31 2.60
CA CYS A 44 4.69 -1.47 1.38
C CYS A 44 3.19 -1.31 1.65
N VAL A 45 2.52 -0.56 0.78
CA VAL A 45 1.07 -0.50 0.64
C VAL A 45 0.73 -1.10 -0.71
N GLN A 46 0.06 -2.25 -0.69
CA GLN A 46 -0.39 -2.89 -1.92
C GLN A 46 -1.73 -2.30 -2.36
N ILE A 47 -1.83 -1.90 -3.63
CA ILE A 47 -3.06 -1.43 -4.26
C ILE A 47 -3.50 -2.36 -5.38
N LYS A 48 -4.75 -2.23 -5.83
CA LYS A 48 -5.25 -3.05 -6.93
C LYS A 48 -4.65 -2.54 -8.25
N PRO A 49 -4.30 -3.43 -9.19
CA PRO A 49 -3.92 -2.99 -10.53
C PRO A 49 -5.04 -2.18 -11.18
N PHE A 50 -4.72 -1.00 -11.69
CA PHE A 50 -5.67 -0.18 -12.44
C PHE A 50 -6.13 -0.93 -13.70
N LYS A 51 -7.44 -0.92 -13.94
CA LYS A 51 -8.05 -1.52 -15.14
C LYS A 51 -8.80 -0.44 -15.90
N LEU A 52 -8.44 -0.23 -17.17
CA LEU A 52 -9.01 0.81 -18.03
C LEU A 52 -10.56 0.76 -18.13
N GLU A 53 -11.13 -0.43 -17.98
CA GLU A 53 -12.57 -0.66 -18.05
C GLU A 53 -13.35 -0.05 -16.88
N ASP A 54 -12.69 0.14 -15.73
CA ASP A 54 -13.30 0.71 -14.54
C ASP A 54 -13.15 2.24 -14.52
N LYS A 55 -14.12 2.92 -15.15
CA LYS A 55 -14.17 4.39 -15.21
C LYS A 55 -14.47 5.05 -13.86
N TYR A 56 -14.85 4.27 -12.86
CA TYR A 56 -15.20 4.74 -11.52
C TYR A 56 -14.16 4.34 -10.49
N ASP A 57 -12.98 3.90 -10.92
CA ASP A 57 -11.89 3.56 -10.02
C ASP A 57 -11.42 4.81 -9.26
N THR A 58 -11.71 4.84 -7.96
CA THR A 58 -11.34 5.92 -7.04
C THR A 58 -10.19 5.53 -6.11
N GLN A 59 -9.55 4.36 -6.27
CA GLN A 59 -8.65 3.83 -5.22
C GLN A 59 -7.54 4.80 -4.80
N LEU A 60 -6.95 5.55 -5.75
CA LEU A 60 -5.94 6.56 -5.41
C LEU A 60 -6.53 7.78 -4.69
N LEU A 61 -7.76 8.16 -5.00
CA LEU A 61 -8.48 9.23 -4.30
C LEU A 61 -8.83 8.79 -2.88
N ASP A 62 -9.29 7.55 -2.72
CA ASP A 62 -9.68 6.97 -1.43
C ASP A 62 -8.47 6.83 -0.48
N LEU A 63 -7.24 6.77 -1.02
CA LEU A 63 -6.01 6.73 -0.24
C LEU A 63 -5.56 8.11 0.28
N ILE A 64 -6.05 9.21 -0.29
CA ILE A 64 -5.64 10.59 0.08
C ILE A 64 -5.83 10.84 1.59
N PRO A 65 -6.99 10.55 2.23
CA PRO A 65 -7.20 10.85 3.64
C PRO A 65 -6.18 10.17 4.56
N PHE A 66 -5.80 8.93 4.25
CA PHE A 66 -4.77 8.20 4.99
C PHE A 66 -3.39 8.89 4.86
N LEU A 67 -3.01 9.27 3.64
CA LEU A 67 -1.72 9.94 3.41
C LEU A 67 -1.66 11.33 4.07
N GLU A 68 -2.76 12.07 4.03
CA GLU A 68 -2.89 13.35 4.73
C GLU A 68 -2.77 13.16 6.24
N TYR A 69 -3.45 12.17 6.80
CA TYR A 69 -3.33 11.84 8.22
C TYR A 69 -1.88 11.52 8.61
N VAL A 70 -1.19 10.66 7.86
CA VAL A 70 0.22 10.34 8.13
C VAL A 70 1.11 11.58 8.06
N ALA A 71 0.91 12.44 7.06
CA ALA A 71 1.69 13.67 6.89
C ALA A 71 1.47 14.67 8.04
N MET A 72 0.25 14.73 8.59
CA MET A 72 -0.11 15.60 9.72
C MET A 72 0.32 15.01 11.07
N ALA A 73 0.00 13.74 11.32
CA ALA A 73 0.27 13.06 12.59
C ALA A 73 1.76 12.79 12.80
N ARG A 74 2.53 12.64 11.71
CA ARG A 74 3.99 12.41 11.72
C ARG A 74 4.39 11.32 12.71
N PRO A 75 3.92 10.08 12.53
CA PRO A 75 4.30 8.98 13.40
C PRO A 75 5.83 8.85 13.43
N SER A 76 6.37 8.47 14.59
CA SER A 76 7.81 8.24 14.74
C SER A 76 8.31 7.09 13.85
N ASP A 77 7.44 6.13 13.56
CA ASP A 77 7.67 5.05 12.60
C ASP A 77 6.38 4.70 11.85
N ILE A 78 6.39 4.92 10.53
CA ILE A 78 5.25 4.63 9.66
C ILE A 78 4.92 3.14 9.59
N ARG A 79 5.91 2.26 9.78
CA ARG A 79 5.72 0.80 9.68
C ARG A 79 4.79 0.28 10.78
N THR A 80 4.80 0.91 11.95
CA THR A 80 3.86 0.59 13.04
C THR A 80 2.42 0.91 12.67
N VAL A 81 2.20 2.01 11.93
CA VAL A 81 0.87 2.36 11.42
C VAL A 81 0.47 1.39 10.32
N LEU A 82 1.35 1.10 9.36
CA LEU A 82 1.06 0.15 8.27
C LEU A 82 0.79 -1.27 8.79
N ALA A 83 1.44 -1.67 9.89
CA ALA A 83 1.20 -2.97 10.53
C ALA A 83 -0.26 -3.18 10.96
N SER A 84 -0.98 -2.12 11.36
CA SER A 84 -2.40 -2.25 11.74
C SER A 84 -3.34 -2.51 10.56
N TYR A 85 -2.87 -2.29 9.32
CA TYR A 85 -3.65 -2.50 8.10
C TYR A 85 -3.19 -3.74 7.31
N GLN A 86 -2.28 -4.55 7.88
CA GLN A 86 -1.77 -5.75 7.20
C GLN A 86 -2.92 -6.69 6.79
N GLY A 87 -2.88 -7.13 5.53
CA GLY A 87 -3.91 -7.99 4.94
C GLY A 87 -5.22 -7.28 4.56
N HIS A 88 -5.33 -5.97 4.75
CA HIS A 88 -6.53 -5.18 4.45
C HIS A 88 -6.22 -4.07 3.43
N ASP A 89 -7.25 -3.57 2.76
CA ASP A 89 -7.13 -2.36 1.94
C ASP A 89 -7.06 -1.14 2.86
N VAL A 90 -5.90 -0.47 2.86
CA VAL A 90 -5.60 0.68 3.74
C VAL A 90 -6.62 1.79 3.58
N ALA A 91 -7.04 2.09 2.34
CA ALA A 91 -7.98 3.18 2.07
C ALA A 91 -9.37 2.85 2.65
N ALA A 92 -9.87 1.64 2.37
CA ALA A 92 -11.17 1.20 2.87
C ALA A 92 -11.24 1.16 4.40
N GLU A 93 -10.25 0.54 5.05
CA GLU A 93 -10.17 0.45 6.51
C GLU A 93 -10.03 1.83 7.17
N PHE A 94 -9.21 2.72 6.60
CA PHE A 94 -9.04 4.07 7.15
C PHE A 94 -10.35 4.86 7.09
N ILE A 95 -11.09 4.74 5.98
CA ILE A 95 -12.40 5.38 5.82
C ILE A 95 -13.39 4.85 6.87
N GLU A 96 -13.48 3.53 7.07
CA GLU A 96 -14.38 2.95 8.08
C GLU A 96 -14.02 3.37 9.51
N HIS A 97 -12.75 3.27 9.91
CA HIS A 97 -12.31 3.72 11.25
C HIS A 97 -12.57 5.22 11.49
N SER A 98 -12.42 6.06 10.46
CA SER A 98 -12.67 7.51 10.59
C SER A 98 -14.14 7.84 10.83
N LYS A 99 -15.07 7.04 10.31
CA LYS A 99 -16.52 7.19 10.54
C LYS A 99 -16.91 6.79 11.97
N GLU A 100 -16.27 5.77 12.53
CA GLU A 100 -16.54 5.30 13.90
C GLU A 100 -16.12 6.33 14.96
N HIS A 101 -14.99 7.02 14.75
CA HIS A 101 -14.47 8.03 15.68
C HIS A 101 -15.17 9.40 15.57
N GLN A 102 -15.97 9.62 14.52
CA GLN A 102 -16.79 10.83 14.36
C GLN A 102 -18.21 10.70 14.93
N ARG A 103 -18.57 9.56 15.53
CA ARG A 103 -19.83 9.35 16.25
C ARG A 103 -19.68 9.60 17.74
#